data_AF-A0A2D4G7B0-F1
#
_entry.id   AF-A0A2D4G7B0-F1
#
_cell.length_a   1.000
_cell.length_b   1.000
_cell.length_c   1.000
_cell.angle_alpha   90.00
_cell.angle_beta   90.00
_cell.angle_gamma   90.00
#
_symmetry.space_group_name_H-M   'P 1'
#
loop_
_entity.id
_entity.type
_entity.pdbx_description
1 polymer ?
#
loop_
_entity_poly.entity_id
_entity_poly.type
_entity_poly.pdbx_seq_one_letter_code
_entity_poly.pdbx_strand_id
1 'polypeptide(L)'
;SIQPQLLPNKSLRDVTMEALQWLIHNGLLKEKENPDGEKNWQNNLGITQLGRATFKGSVELAHCDTLYTDLKKGLEGLILESYLHLIYLITPYDMIPQCSPNWMVYFKQFNQLSPIEQQVTSTVGVPESFITKKASGQAIKNFLYELDIFLGTG
;
A
#
# COMPACT_ATOMS: atom_id res chain seq x y z
N SER A 1 -3.85 35.58 -16.18
CA SER A 1 -4.53 34.65 -17.08
C SER A 1 -3.95 33.26 -16.87
N ILE A 2 -4.73 32.32 -16.32
CA ILE A 2 -4.31 30.94 -16.09
C ILE A 2 -4.68 30.18 -17.37
N GLN A 3 -3.69 29.67 -18.11
CA GLN A 3 -3.94 28.80 -19.25
C GLN A 3 -4.40 27.43 -18.74
N PRO A 4 -5.53 26.88 -19.23
CA PRO A 4 -5.87 25.50 -18.95
C PRO A 4 -4.82 24.63 -19.64
N GLN A 5 -4.05 23.87 -18.86
CA GLN A 5 -3.16 22.85 -19.41
C GLN A 5 -4.02 21.83 -20.14
N LEU A 6 -4.05 21.90 -21.47
CA LEU A 6 -4.68 20.90 -22.32
C LEU A 6 -3.95 19.57 -22.09
N LEU A 7 -4.64 18.62 -21.44
CA LEU A 7 -4.29 17.21 -21.51
C LEU A 7 -4.16 16.82 -22.99
N PRO A 8 -3.21 15.93 -23.37
CA PRO A 8 -3.11 15.45 -24.74
C PRO A 8 -4.47 14.89 -25.17
N ASN A 9 -4.90 15.15 -26.42
CA ASN A 9 -6.10 14.56 -27.01
C ASN A 9 -5.92 13.04 -27.16
N LYS A 10 -5.96 12.29 -26.06
CA LYS A 10 -5.93 10.83 -26.06
C LYS A 10 -7.29 10.33 -26.53
N SER A 11 -7.29 9.41 -27.48
CA SER A 11 -8.52 8.71 -27.82
C SER A 11 -8.92 7.75 -26.70
N LEU A 12 -10.20 7.37 -26.62
CA LEU A 12 -10.67 6.36 -25.67
C LEU A 12 -9.86 5.05 -25.78
N ARG A 13 -9.45 4.70 -27.00
CA ARG A 13 -8.63 3.52 -27.26
C ARG A 13 -7.26 3.62 -26.61
N ASP A 14 -6.63 4.80 -26.68
CA ASP A 14 -5.31 5.02 -26.09
C ASP A 14 -5.38 4.90 -24.57
N VAL A 15 -6.37 5.56 -23.94
CA VAL A 15 -6.61 5.46 -22.49
C VAL A 15 -6.90 4.02 -22.07
N THR A 16 -7.70 3.29 -22.86
CA THR A 16 -8.00 1.88 -22.59
C THR A 16 -6.74 1.03 -22.68
N MET A 17 -5.89 1.24 -23.69
CA MET A 17 -4.66 0.48 -23.88
C MET A 17 -3.66 0.74 -22.74
N GLU A 18 -3.51 1.99 -22.33
CA GLU A 18 -2.66 2.36 -21.18
C GLU A 18 -3.14 1.69 -19.88
N ALA A 19 -4.46 1.68 -19.63
CA ALA A 19 -5.03 0.99 -18.47
C ALA A 19 -4.78 -0.53 -18.51
N LEU A 20 -4.96 -1.16 -19.67
CA LEU A 20 -4.68 -2.59 -19.83
C LEU A 20 -3.20 -2.92 -19.63
N GLN A 21 -2.30 -2.11 -20.19
CA GLN A 21 -0.86 -2.26 -20.00
C GLN A 21 -0.49 -2.13 -18.52
N TRP A 22 -1.07 -1.16 -17.82
CA TRP A 22 -0.87 -1.00 -16.38
C TRP A 22 -1.35 -2.22 -15.60
N LEU A 23 -2.55 -2.73 -15.90
CA LEU A 23 -3.10 -3.92 -15.23
C LEU A 23 -2.28 -5.19 -15.47
N ILE A 24 -1.68 -5.34 -16.67
CA ILE A 24 -0.76 -6.44 -16.98
C ILE A 24 0.56 -6.26 -16.23
N HIS A 25 1.12 -5.04 -16.22
CA HIS A 25 2.36 -4.73 -15.51
C HIS A 25 2.27 -5.04 -14.01
N ASN A 26 1.13 -4.73 -13.39
CA ASN A 26 0.87 -5.03 -11.97
C ASN A 26 0.37 -6.47 -11.72
N GLY A 27 0.43 -7.35 -12.73
CA GLY A 27 0.08 -8.76 -12.58
C GLY A 27 -1.40 -9.03 -12.26
N LEU A 28 -2.30 -8.06 -12.48
CA LEU A 28 -3.75 -8.22 -12.30
C LEU A 28 -4.39 -8.91 -13.50
N LEU A 29 -3.77 -8.72 -14.67
CA LEU A 29 -4.10 -9.40 -15.91
C LEU A 29 -2.89 -10.16 -16.45
N LYS A 30 -3.16 -11.14 -17.32
CA LYS A 30 -2.15 -11.90 -18.06
C LYS A 30 -2.62 -12.13 -19.50
N GLU A 31 -1.67 -12.16 -20.42
CA GLU A 31 -1.94 -12.64 -21.77
C GLU A 31 -2.17 -14.16 -21.74
N LYS A 32 -3.19 -14.63 -22.44
CA LYS A 32 -3.44 -16.04 -22.70
C LYS A 32 -2.50 -16.48 -23.81
N GLU A 33 -1.87 -17.63 -23.62
CA GLU A 33 -1.13 -18.30 -24.69
C GLU A 33 -2.15 -18.78 -25.74
N ASN A 34 -2.17 -18.15 -26.90
CA ASN A 34 -2.91 -18.65 -28.05
C ASN A 34 -2.02 -19.62 -28.83
N PRO A 35 -2.48 -20.86 -29.10
CA PRO A 35 -1.75 -21.79 -29.96
C PRO A 35 -1.70 -21.35 -31.43
N ASP A 36 -2.63 -20.50 -31.89
CA ASP A 36 -2.79 -20.13 -33.32
C ASP A 36 -2.02 -18.87 -33.76
N GLY A 37 -1.16 -18.29 -32.94
CA GLY A 37 -0.24 -17.20 -33.35
C GLY A 37 -0.88 -15.85 -33.72
N GLU A 38 -2.21 -15.76 -33.89
CA GLU A 38 -2.90 -14.49 -34.11
C GLU A 38 -3.02 -13.67 -32.81
N LYS A 39 -2.27 -12.56 -32.76
CA LYS A 39 -2.26 -11.60 -31.66
C LYS A 39 -3.49 -10.69 -31.70
N ASN A 40 -4.67 -11.22 -31.39
CA ASN A 40 -5.86 -10.40 -31.16
C ASN A 40 -6.03 -10.10 -29.66
N TRP A 41 -5.61 -8.91 -29.23
CA TRP A 41 -5.62 -8.45 -27.85
C TRP A 41 -7.00 -8.49 -27.18
N GLN A 42 -8.08 -8.39 -27.97
CA GLN A 42 -9.45 -8.41 -27.44
C GLN A 42 -9.84 -9.79 -26.88
N ASN A 43 -9.24 -10.88 -27.37
CA ASN A 43 -9.60 -12.25 -26.99
C ASN A 43 -8.53 -12.95 -26.14
N ASN A 44 -7.35 -12.33 -26.01
CA ASN A 44 -6.17 -12.97 -25.43
C ASN A 44 -5.87 -12.52 -24.00
N LEU A 45 -6.85 -11.96 -23.28
CA LEU A 45 -6.66 -11.49 -21.91
C LEU A 45 -7.30 -12.44 -20.89
N GLY A 46 -6.57 -12.73 -19.82
CA GLY A 46 -7.05 -13.49 -18.67
C GLY A 46 -6.82 -12.73 -17.37
N ILE A 47 -7.78 -12.81 -16.46
CA ILE A 47 -7.60 -12.29 -15.09
C ILE A 47 -6.73 -13.26 -14.27
N THR A 48 -5.78 -12.74 -13.51
CA THR A 48 -4.91 -13.54 -12.63
C THR A 48 -5.63 -13.88 -11.32
N GLN A 49 -5.02 -14.72 -10.48
CA GLN A 49 -5.57 -14.96 -9.13
C GLN A 49 -5.53 -13.68 -8.28
N LEU A 50 -4.45 -12.89 -8.41
CA LEU A 50 -4.33 -11.58 -7.77
C LEU A 50 -5.45 -10.65 -8.25
N GLY A 51 -5.62 -10.48 -9.57
CA GLY A 51 -6.69 -9.65 -10.12
C GLY A 51 -8.09 -10.08 -9.68
N ARG A 52 -8.35 -11.39 -9.60
CA ARG A 52 -9.63 -11.91 -9.06
C ARG A 52 -9.80 -11.57 -7.58
N ALA A 53 -8.74 -11.67 -6.78
CA ALA A 53 -8.77 -11.35 -5.36
C ALA A 53 -8.97 -9.85 -5.13
N THR A 54 -8.24 -8.99 -5.84
CA THR A 54 -8.38 -7.53 -5.80
C THR A 54 -9.81 -7.10 -6.12
N PHE A 55 -10.39 -7.63 -7.20
CA PHE A 55 -11.77 -7.33 -7.59
C PHE A 55 -12.79 -7.81 -6.54
N LYS A 56 -12.68 -9.07 -6.08
CA LYS A 56 -13.63 -9.62 -5.09
C LYS A 56 -13.48 -8.99 -3.70
N GLY A 57 -12.27 -8.57 -3.34
CA GLY A 57 -11.96 -7.89 -2.09
C GLY A 57 -12.35 -6.42 -2.08
N SER A 58 -12.88 -5.88 -3.18
CA SER A 58 -13.16 -4.45 -3.34
C SER A 58 -11.96 -3.57 -3.02
N VAL A 59 -10.76 -4.05 -3.36
CA VAL A 59 -9.50 -3.35 -3.11
C VAL A 59 -9.27 -2.32 -4.21
N GLU A 60 -9.02 -1.08 -3.82
CA GLU A 60 -8.68 -0.03 -4.77
C GLU A 60 -7.35 -0.34 -5.47
N LEU A 61 -7.30 -0.14 -6.78
CA LEU A 61 -6.12 -0.45 -7.59
C LEU A 61 -4.86 0.29 -7.11
N ALA A 62 -5.03 1.50 -6.58
CA ALA A 62 -3.94 2.31 -6.03
C ALA A 62 -3.27 1.68 -4.79
N HIS A 63 -3.95 0.78 -4.08
CA HIS A 63 -3.48 0.17 -2.84
C HIS A 63 -3.22 -1.34 -2.96
N CYS A 64 -3.49 -1.93 -4.13
CA CYS A 64 -3.39 -3.37 -4.34
C CYS A 64 -1.98 -3.92 -4.05
N ASP A 65 -0.94 -3.27 -4.56
CA ASP A 65 0.44 -3.73 -4.38
C ASP A 65 0.93 -3.57 -2.94
N THR A 66 0.56 -2.47 -2.29
CA THR A 66 0.85 -2.21 -0.87
C THR A 66 0.19 -3.26 0.00
N LEU A 67 -1.12 -3.49 -0.17
CA LEU A 67 -1.85 -4.50 0.59
C LEU A 67 -1.30 -5.90 0.37
N TYR A 68 -0.95 -6.26 -0.87
CA TYR A 68 -0.36 -7.57 -1.16
C TYR A 68 0.99 -7.73 -0.48
N THR A 69 1.83 -6.70 -0.51
CA THR A 69 3.14 -6.67 0.17
C THR A 69 3.00 -6.81 1.68
N ASP A 70 2.10 -6.03 2.29
CA ASP A 70 1.85 -6.05 3.73
C ASP A 70 1.31 -7.41 4.19
N LEU A 71 0.37 -7.99 3.44
CA LEU A 71 -0.13 -9.34 3.72
C LEU A 71 0.97 -10.39 3.58
N LYS A 72 1.85 -10.28 2.57
CA LYS A 72 2.99 -11.19 2.39
C LYS A 72 3.97 -11.11 3.55
N LYS A 73 4.33 -9.89 3.98
CA LYS A 73 5.17 -9.68 5.16
C LYS A 73 4.51 -10.21 6.44
N GLY A 74 3.22 -9.96 6.62
CA GLY A 74 2.44 -10.47 7.75
C GLY A 74 2.47 -12.01 7.85
N LEU A 75 2.47 -12.72 6.72
CA LEU A 75 2.58 -14.19 6.69
C LEU A 75 3.93 -14.71 7.20
N GLU A 76 4.99 -13.91 7.19
CA GLU A 76 6.32 -14.32 7.64
C GLU A 76 6.45 -14.30 9.18
N GLY A 77 5.56 -13.62 9.90
CA GLY A 77 5.70 -13.42 11.34
C GLY A 77 4.50 -12.77 12.02
N LEU A 78 3.32 -13.36 11.87
CA LEU A 78 2.09 -12.84 12.47
C LEU A 78 2.10 -13.04 13.99
N ILE A 79 2.23 -11.94 14.75
CA ILE A 79 2.04 -11.94 16.21
C ILE A 79 0.54 -11.90 16.53
N LEU A 80 0.00 -13.04 16.99
CA LEU A 80 -1.43 -13.23 17.28
C LEU A 80 -1.80 -13.14 18.77
N GLU A 81 -0.81 -12.92 19.63
CA GLU A 81 -1.02 -12.68 21.07
C GLU A 81 -1.63 -11.30 21.35
N SER A 82 -1.63 -10.41 20.35
CA SER A 82 -2.32 -9.12 20.37
C SER A 82 -3.08 -8.88 19.06
N TYR A 83 -4.10 -8.04 19.14
CA TYR A 83 -4.87 -7.60 17.98
C TYR A 83 -4.20 -6.46 17.20
N LEU A 84 -3.11 -5.87 17.68
CA LEU A 84 -2.47 -4.72 17.03
C LEU A 84 -2.05 -5.00 15.58
N HIS A 85 -1.52 -6.20 15.31
CA HIS A 85 -1.10 -6.57 13.96
C HIS A 85 -2.29 -6.78 13.01
N LEU A 86 -3.41 -7.30 13.52
CA LEU A 86 -4.65 -7.41 12.75
C LEU A 86 -5.24 -6.03 12.47
N ILE A 87 -5.27 -5.15 13.48
CA ILE A 87 -5.71 -3.75 13.33
C ILE A 87 -4.87 -3.04 12.27
N TYR A 88 -3.53 -3.23 12.26
CA TYR A 88 -2.65 -2.70 11.22
C TYR A 88 -3.12 -3.11 9.81
N LEU A 89 -3.35 -4.41 9.58
CA LEU A 89 -3.74 -4.93 8.26
C LEU A 89 -5.14 -4.51 7.78
N ILE A 90 -6.05 -4.18 8.70
CA ILE A 90 -7.41 -3.74 8.34
C ILE A 90 -7.56 -2.21 8.35
N THR A 91 -6.54 -1.45 8.77
CA THR A 91 -6.61 0.01 8.81
C THR A 91 -6.55 0.54 7.37
N PRO A 92 -7.57 1.26 6.90
CA PRO A 92 -7.58 1.83 5.56
C PRO A 92 -6.42 2.82 5.33
N TYR A 93 -5.77 2.72 4.16
CA TYR A 93 -4.61 3.56 3.82
C TYR A 93 -4.96 5.04 3.64
N ASP A 94 -6.19 5.36 3.25
CA ASP A 94 -6.71 6.72 3.06
C ASP A 94 -6.97 7.47 4.37
N MET A 95 -6.98 6.78 5.51
CA MET A 95 -7.05 7.42 6.83
C MET A 95 -5.75 8.12 7.22
N ILE A 96 -4.64 7.73 6.61
CA ILE A 96 -3.30 8.13 7.02
C ILE A 96 -3.09 9.67 6.99
N PRO A 97 -3.46 10.40 5.91
CA PRO A 97 -3.28 11.86 5.86
C PRO A 97 -4.07 12.61 6.95
N GLN A 98 -5.06 11.97 7.56
CA GLN A 98 -5.91 12.55 8.59
C GLN A 98 -5.35 12.32 10.01
N CYS A 99 -4.31 11.49 10.14
CA CYS A 99 -3.70 11.13 11.41
C CYS A 99 -2.52 12.03 11.77
N SER A 100 -2.72 12.95 12.70
CA SER A 100 -1.64 13.75 13.30
C SER A 100 -1.60 13.54 14.81
N PRO A 101 -0.93 12.48 15.30
CA PRO A 101 -0.90 12.20 16.73
C PRO A 101 -0.01 13.20 17.47
N ASN A 102 -0.39 13.52 18.71
CA ASN A 102 0.56 14.13 19.64
C ASN A 102 1.62 13.08 20.02
N TRP A 103 2.84 13.26 19.56
CA TRP A 103 3.93 12.28 19.72
C TRP A 103 4.30 11.99 21.18
N MET A 104 4.15 12.97 22.08
CA MET A 104 4.41 12.75 23.51
C MET A 104 3.34 11.84 24.12
N VAL A 105 2.07 12.04 23.75
CA VAL A 105 0.97 11.16 24.16
C VAL A 105 1.15 9.76 23.56
N TYR A 106 1.48 9.67 22.27
CA TYR A 106 1.74 8.40 21.60
C TYR A 106 2.88 7.63 22.26
N PHE A 107 4.01 8.28 22.56
CA PHE A 107 5.14 7.66 23.27
C PHE A 107 4.73 7.17 24.66
N LYS A 108 3.94 7.95 25.41
CA LYS A 108 3.42 7.51 26.71
C LYS A 108 2.56 6.25 26.58
N GLN A 109 1.67 6.19 25.59
CA GLN A 109 0.82 5.03 25.34
C GLN A 109 1.63 3.81 24.89
N PHE A 110 2.62 4.00 24.01
CA PHE A 110 3.54 2.95 23.59
C PHE A 110 4.25 2.28 24.78
N ASN A 111 4.71 3.08 25.75
CA ASN A 111 5.34 2.56 26.96
C ASN A 111 4.39 1.82 27.92
N GLN A 112 3.06 1.92 27.70
CA GLN A 112 2.06 1.17 28.47
C GLN A 112 1.72 -0.18 27.82
N LEU A 113 2.13 -0.39 26.57
CA LEU A 113 1.95 -1.65 25.86
C LEU A 113 2.80 -2.76 26.49
N SER A 114 2.32 -4.00 26.40
CA SER A 114 3.11 -5.17 26.76
C SER A 114 4.35 -5.32 25.86
N PRO A 115 5.39 -6.06 26.27
CA PRO A 115 6.58 -6.29 25.44
C PRO A 115 6.25 -6.89 24.06
N ILE A 116 5.25 -7.76 24.01
CA ILE A 116 4.77 -8.38 22.76
C ILE A 116 4.13 -7.34 21.84
N GLU A 117 3.30 -6.44 22.39
CA GLU A 117 2.68 -5.37 21.64
C GLU A 117 3.69 -4.33 21.14
N GLN A 118 4.72 -4.03 21.92
CA GLN A 118 5.83 -3.19 21.47
C GLN A 118 6.62 -3.87 20.34
N GLN A 119 6.79 -5.19 20.38
CA GLN A 119 7.41 -5.94 19.30
C GLN A 119 6.60 -5.85 18.00
N VAL A 120 5.26 -5.87 18.07
CA VAL A 120 4.38 -5.69 16.90
C VAL A 120 4.73 -4.40 16.15
N THR A 121 4.95 -3.28 16.86
CA THR A 121 5.25 -2.01 16.19
C THR A 121 6.55 -2.08 15.39
N SER A 122 7.56 -2.76 15.94
CA SER A 122 8.83 -2.96 15.24
C SER A 122 8.68 -3.87 14.02
N THR A 123 7.84 -4.91 14.11
CA THR A 123 7.56 -5.83 12.98
C THR A 123 6.89 -5.11 11.81
N VAL A 124 6.01 -4.15 12.08
CA VAL A 124 5.35 -3.34 11.05
C VAL A 124 6.16 -2.10 10.64
N GLY A 125 7.46 -2.05 10.97
CA GLY A 125 8.37 -1.00 10.50
C GLY A 125 8.43 0.27 11.37
N VAL A 126 7.84 0.26 12.57
CA VAL A 126 7.83 1.38 13.52
C VAL A 126 8.61 1.01 14.79
N PRO A 127 9.96 1.08 14.76
CA PRO A 127 10.76 0.77 15.93
C PRO A 127 10.59 1.84 17.02
N GLU A 128 10.76 1.46 18.29
CA GLU A 128 10.70 2.40 19.43
C GLU A 128 11.57 3.66 19.20
N SER A 129 12.77 3.48 18.65
CA SER A 129 13.68 4.59 18.37
C SER A 129 13.08 5.67 17.44
N PHE A 130 12.17 5.30 16.54
CA PHE A 130 11.45 6.24 15.69
C PHE A 130 10.48 7.08 16.53
N ILE A 131 9.69 6.42 17.39
CA ILE A 131 8.70 7.05 18.26
C ILE A 131 9.39 8.01 19.24
N THR A 132 10.50 7.59 19.86
CA THR A 132 11.28 8.42 20.79
C THR A 132 11.87 9.65 20.11
N LYS A 133 12.39 9.51 18.88
CA LYS A 133 12.88 10.65 18.10
C LYS A 133 11.78 11.64 17.78
N LYS A 134 10.59 11.16 17.36
CA LYS A 134 9.43 12.01 17.13
C LYS A 134 8.98 12.75 18.39
N ALA A 135 8.87 12.06 19.53
CA ALA A 135 8.45 12.66 20.80
C ALA A 135 9.42 13.71 21.34
N SER A 136 10.73 13.52 21.09
CA SER A 136 11.77 14.47 21.48
C SER A 136 11.99 15.62 20.47
N GLY A 137 11.23 15.66 19.37
CA GLY A 137 11.37 16.67 18.33
C GLY A 137 12.66 16.55 17.50
N GLN A 138 13.34 15.41 17.55
CA GLN A 138 14.55 15.19 16.78
C GLN A 138 14.24 15.00 15.29
N ALA A 139 15.09 15.59 14.44
CA ALA A 139 15.01 15.38 13.00
C ALA A 139 15.29 13.92 12.66
N ILE A 140 14.42 13.35 11.83
CA ILE A 140 14.53 11.98 11.36
C ILE A 140 15.09 12.01 9.95
N LYS A 141 16.32 11.53 9.76
CA LYS A 141 16.93 11.33 8.43
C LYS A 141 16.75 9.87 8.02
N ASN A 142 16.16 9.65 6.85
CA ASN A 142 16.10 8.37 6.13
C ASN A 142 15.53 7.19 6.94
N PHE A 143 14.21 7.11 7.05
CA PHE A 143 13.57 5.79 7.09
C PHE A 143 13.01 5.52 5.69
N LEU A 144 13.54 4.47 5.06
CA LEU A 144 13.19 4.02 3.72
C LEU A 144 11.67 3.85 3.61
N TYR A 145 11.03 4.66 2.74
CA TYR A 145 9.80 4.47 1.96
C TYR A 145 8.51 3.92 2.62
N GLU A 146 8.52 3.33 3.81
CA GLU A 146 7.35 2.72 4.44
C GLU A 146 6.63 3.67 5.41
N LEU A 147 7.22 4.82 5.74
CA LEU A 147 6.64 5.80 6.68
C LEU A 147 6.39 7.20 6.07
N ASP A 148 6.85 7.48 4.85
CA ASP A 148 6.48 8.72 4.14
C ASP A 148 4.97 8.73 3.81
N ILE A 149 4.40 7.53 3.60
CA ILE A 149 2.96 7.35 3.51
C ILE A 149 2.31 7.72 4.85
N PHE A 150 2.85 7.25 5.98
CA PHE A 150 2.26 7.41 7.32
C PHE A 150 2.16 8.85 7.85
N LEU A 151 2.95 9.80 7.35
CA LEU A 151 3.07 11.12 7.98
C LEU A 151 3.02 12.33 7.05
N GLY A 152 2.75 12.14 5.76
CA GLY A 152 2.47 13.26 4.85
C GLY A 152 3.57 14.32 4.84
N THR A 153 4.84 13.90 4.76
CA THR A 153 5.93 14.81 4.43
C THR A 153 6.63 14.32 3.17
N GLY A 154 6.08 14.76 2.04
CA GLY A 154 6.56 14.51 0.67
C GLY A 154 5.54 15.01 -0.32
#